data_AF-A0A221KFF7-F1
#
_entry.id   AF-A0A221KFF7-F1
#
_cell.length_a   1.000
_cell.length_b   1.000
_cell.length_c   1.000
_cell.angle_alpha   90.00
_cell.angle_beta   90.00
_cell.angle_gamma   90.00
#
_symmetry.space_group_name_H-M   'P 1'
#
loop_
_entity.id
_entity.type
_entity.pdbx_description
1 polymer ?
#
loop_
_entity_poly.entity_id
_entity_poly.type
_entity_poly.pdbx_seq_one_letter_code
_entity_poly.pdbx_strand_id
1 'polypeptide(L)'
;MIVRPKLHWLGLVFVWHGSVLGKILLRLGLNFGMGVVAVLIAPWLKTQGWHLSTAPFSLLGIALAIFLGFRNSASYERFWEGRKLWGGLLIAARALLRQAQTLTGHAPDSLPMRHLANLLIALGWTLKHQLRSTDPAEDLARWLPPTLATRIAQAQFPCVLLLREVGRWVAVGVAGVAQPAAALRCARCRRPAHR
;
A
#
# COMPACT_ATOMS: atom_id res chain seq x y z
N MET A 1 4.96 2.78 -4.95
CA MET A 1 6.35 2.59 -4.50
C MET A 1 7.13 3.79 -4.99
N ILE A 2 7.77 4.56 -4.11
CA ILE A 2 8.61 5.69 -4.55
C ILE A 2 9.85 5.07 -5.19
N VAL A 3 9.82 4.90 -6.51
CA VAL A 3 10.99 4.48 -7.28
C VAL A 3 11.80 5.75 -7.53
N ARG A 4 12.83 5.98 -6.70
CA ARG A 4 13.81 7.03 -6.95
C ARG A 4 14.79 6.52 -8.03
N PRO A 5 15.22 7.37 -8.97
CA PRO A 5 16.38 7.04 -9.79
C PRO A 5 17.59 6.74 -8.90
N LYS A 6 18.47 5.85 -9.35
CA LYS A 6 19.71 5.51 -8.63
C LYS A 6 20.67 6.70 -8.67
N LEU A 7 20.49 7.67 -7.78
CA LEU A 7 21.47 8.73 -7.57
C LEU A 7 22.65 8.19 -6.75
N HIS A 8 23.85 8.71 -7.02
CA HIS A 8 24.99 8.55 -6.14
C HIS A 8 24.67 9.12 -4.76
N TRP A 9 25.21 8.53 -3.68
CA TRP A 9 24.90 8.91 -2.30
C TRP A 9 25.13 10.40 -2.02
N LEU A 10 26.14 11.02 -2.64
CA LEU A 10 26.38 12.47 -2.56
C LEU A 10 25.24 13.28 -3.19
N GLY A 11 24.75 12.85 -4.35
CA GLY A 11 23.64 13.53 -5.04
C GLY A 11 22.34 13.49 -4.22
N LEU A 12 22.14 12.46 -3.41
CA LEU A 12 21.00 12.35 -2.49
C LEU A 12 21.01 13.42 -1.38
N VAL A 13 22.18 13.85 -0.90
CA VAL A 13 22.30 14.86 0.16
C VAL A 13 21.79 16.23 -0.30
N PHE A 14 21.94 16.55 -1.59
CA PHE A 14 21.52 17.82 -2.18
C PHE A 14 20.11 17.82 -2.77
N VAL A 15 19.33 16.75 -2.58
CA VAL A 15 17.93 16.72 -3.03
C VAL A 15 17.08 17.55 -2.09
N TRP A 16 16.62 18.71 -2.55
CA TRP A 16 15.75 19.60 -1.78
C TRP A 16 14.28 19.18 -1.82
N HIS A 17 13.80 18.77 -3.01
CA HIS A 17 12.39 18.44 -3.23
C HIS A 17 11.99 17.12 -2.53
N GLY A 18 11.09 17.23 -1.56
CA GLY A 18 10.64 16.09 -0.75
C GLY A 18 11.60 15.68 0.37
N SER A 19 12.59 16.53 0.70
CA SER A 19 13.47 16.33 1.85
C SER A 19 12.79 16.72 3.16
N VAL A 20 13.22 16.10 4.26
CA VAL A 20 12.84 16.50 5.62
C VAL A 20 13.53 17.80 6.02
N LEU A 21 14.59 18.19 5.31
CA LEU A 21 15.41 19.36 5.62
C LEU A 21 14.60 20.64 5.79
N GLY A 22 13.67 20.93 4.87
CA GLY A 22 12.80 22.11 4.98
C GLY A 22 11.94 22.11 6.26
N LYS A 23 11.56 20.94 6.78
CA LYS A 23 10.78 20.81 8.03
C LYS A 23 11.63 21.01 9.29
N ILE A 24 12.92 20.68 9.24
CA ILE A 24 13.83 20.81 10.38
C ILE A 24 14.70 22.07 10.32
N LEU A 25 14.70 22.80 9.19
CA LEU A 25 15.57 23.95 8.96
C LEU A 25 15.40 25.03 10.02
N LEU A 26 14.16 25.34 10.41
CA LEU A 26 13.90 26.30 11.49
C LEU A 26 14.51 25.83 12.82
N ARG A 27 14.36 24.55 13.18
CA ARG A 27 14.91 24.00 14.42
C ARG A 27 16.44 24.02 14.41
N LEU A 28 17.03 23.70 13.26
CA LEU A 28 18.47 23.74 13.06
C LEU A 28 18.99 25.19 13.16
N GLY A 29 18.30 26.14 12.53
CA GLY A 29 18.64 27.56 12.59
C GLY A 29 18.52 28.13 14.00
N LEU A 30 17.45 27.79 14.73
CA LEU A 30 17.30 28.17 16.14
C LEU A 30 18.40 27.58 17.02
N ASN A 31 18.75 26.30 16.84
CA ASN A 31 19.83 25.65 17.58
C ASN A 31 21.19 26.29 17.27
N PHE A 32 21.45 26.60 16.00
CA PHE A 32 22.66 27.32 15.57
C PHE A 32 22.73 28.72 16.20
N GLY A 33 21.64 29.49 16.13
CA GLY A 33 21.55 30.81 16.76
C GLY A 33 21.76 30.76 18.27
N MET A 34 21.16 29.79 18.96
CA MET A 34 21.37 29.56 20.40
C MET A 34 22.84 29.22 20.70
N GLY A 35 23.51 28.44 19.84
CA GLY A 35 24.93 28.16 19.95
C GLY A 35 25.80 29.40 19.81
N VAL A 36 25.52 30.27 18.82
CA VAL A 36 26.23 31.56 18.65
C VAL A 36 26.06 32.43 19.89
N VAL A 37 24.82 32.58 20.38
CA VAL A 37 24.53 33.35 21.60
C VAL A 37 25.27 32.78 22.81
N ALA A 38 25.30 31.45 22.97
CA ALA A 38 26.01 30.79 24.06
C ALA A 38 27.52 31.09 24.04
N VAL A 39 28.15 31.09 22.85
CA VAL A 39 29.58 31.43 22.70
C VAL A 39 29.84 32.90 23.05
N LEU A 40 28.99 33.82 22.60
CA LEU A 40 29.14 35.25 22.88
C LEU A 40 28.95 35.58 24.37
N ILE A 41 28.03 34.90 25.06
CA ILE A 41 27.73 35.11 26.48
C ILE A 41 28.70 34.36 27.40
N ALA A 42 29.37 33.30 26.92
CA ALA A 42 30.24 32.45 27.75
C ALA A 42 31.29 33.19 28.60
N PRO A 43 31.99 34.24 28.12
CA PRO A 43 32.93 34.99 28.95
C PRO A 43 32.25 35.66 30.14
N TRP A 44 31.08 36.28 29.92
CA TRP A 44 30.28 36.92 30.97
C TRP A 44 29.75 35.88 31.97
N LEU A 45 29.26 34.73 31.48
CA LEU A 45 28.77 33.65 32.34
C LEU A 45 29.86 33.11 33.28
N LYS A 46 31.10 32.98 32.77
CA LYS A 46 32.26 32.58 33.58
C LYS A 46 32.58 33.60 34.67
N THR A 47 32.45 34.90 34.42
CA THR A 47 32.67 35.93 35.45
C THR A 47 31.65 35.86 36.60
N GLN A 48 30.45 35.35 36.32
CA GLN A 48 29.40 35.14 37.34
C GLN A 48 29.54 33.81 38.09
N GLY A 49 30.53 32.96 37.76
CA GLY A 49 30.77 31.67 38.40
C GLY A 49 29.82 30.55 37.97
N TRP A 50 29.09 30.71 36.86
CA TRP A 50 28.15 29.69 36.38
C TRP A 50 28.89 28.61 35.60
N HIS A 51 28.80 27.36 36.06
CA HIS A 51 29.40 26.20 35.41
C HIS A 51 28.31 25.24 34.91
N LEU A 52 28.10 25.20 33.59
CA LEU A 52 27.25 24.19 32.96
C LEU A 52 28.08 22.92 32.70
N SER A 53 27.69 21.81 33.34
CA SER A 53 28.26 20.49 33.07
C SER A 53 27.54 19.80 31.90
N THR A 54 28.27 19.01 31.12
CA THR A 54 27.72 18.21 30.01
C THR A 54 27.07 16.91 30.49
N ALA A 55 27.37 16.46 31.71
CA ALA A 55 26.89 15.18 32.25
C ALA A 55 25.36 14.97 32.17
N PRO A 56 24.50 15.90 32.63
CA PRO A 56 23.05 15.72 32.53
C PRO A 56 22.57 15.67 31.07
N PHE A 57 23.20 16.42 30.16
CA PHE A 57 22.86 16.40 28.73
C PHE A 57 23.26 15.09 28.06
N SER A 58 24.38 14.49 28.44
CA SER A 58 24.80 13.17 27.94
C SER A 58 23.80 12.08 28.35
N LEU A 59 23.37 12.07 29.60
CA LEU A 59 22.37 11.11 30.08
C LEU A 59 21.03 11.26 29.34
N LEU A 60 20.57 12.50 29.17
CA LEU A 60 19.35 12.80 28.39
C LEU A 60 19.51 12.38 26.92
N GLY A 61 20.69 12.62 26.32
CA GLY A 61 21.00 12.24 24.96
C GLY A 61 20.93 10.73 24.73
N ILE A 62 21.51 9.94 25.65
CA ILE A 62 21.47 8.47 25.58
C ILE A 62 20.02 7.98 25.71
N ALA A 63 19.27 8.49 26.68
CA ALA A 63 17.86 8.11 26.86
C ALA A 63 17.05 8.42 25.59
N LEU A 64 17.20 9.62 25.02
CA LEU A 64 16.50 10.02 23.80
C LEU A 64 16.89 9.15 22.59
N ALA A 65 18.17 8.81 22.45
CA ALA A 65 18.66 7.96 21.36
C ALA A 65 18.01 6.56 21.40
N ILE A 66 17.91 5.96 22.60
CA ILE A 66 17.26 4.66 22.80
C ILE A 66 15.79 4.73 22.42
N PHE A 67 15.05 5.72 22.93
CA PHE A 67 13.63 5.90 22.59
C PHE A 67 13.41 6.15 21.10
N LEU A 68 14.29 6.93 20.46
CA LEU A 68 14.23 7.16 19.03
C LEU A 68 14.49 5.87 18.23
N GLY A 69 15.41 5.02 18.70
CA GLY A 69 15.66 3.70 18.13
C GLY A 69 14.40 2.84 18.12
N PHE A 70 13.73 2.68 19.27
CA PHE A 70 12.48 1.92 19.35
C PHE A 70 11.37 2.51 18.47
N ARG A 71 11.22 3.84 18.48
CA ARG A 71 10.22 4.54 17.65
C ARG A 71 10.48 4.35 16.16
N ASN A 72 11.74 4.41 15.73
CA ASN A 72 12.12 4.22 14.33
C ASN A 72 11.85 2.77 13.88
N SER A 73 12.21 1.78 14.70
CA SER A 73 11.94 0.37 14.40
C SER A 73 10.44 0.11 14.23
N ALA A 74 9.60 0.59 15.16
CA ALA A 74 8.15 0.43 15.06
C ALA A 74 7.55 1.15 13.83
N SER A 75 8.04 2.36 13.53
CA SER A 75 7.59 3.13 12.36
C SER A 75 8.00 2.44 11.04
N TYR A 76 9.20 1.85 11.01
CA TYR A 76 9.70 1.10 9.87
C TYR A 76 8.89 -0.17 9.63
N GLU A 77 8.61 -0.96 10.67
CA GLU A 77 7.79 -2.16 10.54
C GLU A 77 6.38 -1.84 10.01
N ARG A 78 5.74 -0.77 10.51
CA ARG A 78 4.43 -0.33 9.99
C ARG A 78 4.49 0.07 8.51
N PHE A 79 5.54 0.78 8.10
CA PHE A 79 5.74 1.13 6.68
C PHE A 79 5.94 -0.13 5.82
N TRP A 80 6.74 -1.07 6.32
CA TRP A 80 7.05 -2.32 5.64
C TRP A 80 5.84 -3.24 5.53
N GLU A 81 5.03 -3.35 6.58
CA GLU A 81 3.75 -4.06 6.59
C GLU A 81 2.83 -3.53 5.50
N GLY A 82 2.65 -2.20 5.40
CA GLY A 82 1.88 -1.61 4.31
C GLY A 82 2.40 -2.01 2.93
N ARG A 83 3.73 -2.02 2.73
CA ARG A 83 4.35 -2.47 1.48
C ARG A 83 4.07 -3.95 1.18
N LYS A 84 4.11 -4.82 2.20
CA LYS A 84 3.78 -6.25 2.10
C LYS A 84 2.32 -6.44 1.71
N LEU A 85 1.38 -5.77 2.36
CA LEU A 85 -0.06 -5.88 2.08
C LEU A 85 -0.39 -5.47 0.63
N TRP A 86 0.17 -4.34 0.16
CA TRP A 86 0.03 -3.91 -1.24
C TRP A 86 0.65 -4.92 -2.23
N GLY A 87 1.79 -5.53 -1.88
CA GLY A 87 2.39 -6.60 -2.68
C GLY A 87 1.55 -7.88 -2.69
N GLY A 88 0.98 -8.25 -1.55
CA GLY A 88 0.07 -9.39 -1.39
C GLY A 88 -1.17 -9.25 -2.25
N LEU A 89 -1.79 -8.06 -2.30
CA LEU A 89 -2.92 -7.77 -3.19
C LEU A 89 -2.58 -8.02 -4.66
N LEU A 90 -1.41 -7.56 -5.13
CA LEU A 90 -0.96 -7.77 -6.51
C LEU A 90 -0.73 -9.26 -6.82
N ILE A 91 -0.08 -9.99 -5.90
CA ILE A 91 0.18 -11.42 -6.05
C ILE A 91 -1.14 -12.19 -6.10
N ALA A 92 -2.07 -11.91 -5.18
CA ALA A 92 -3.39 -12.54 -5.11
C ALA A 92 -4.22 -12.26 -6.37
N ALA A 93 -4.27 -11.01 -6.84
CA ALA A 93 -4.98 -10.66 -8.07
C ALA A 93 -4.43 -11.41 -9.30
N ARG A 94 -3.10 -11.50 -9.44
CA ARG A 94 -2.46 -12.27 -10.52
C ARG A 94 -2.71 -13.78 -10.40
N ALA A 95 -2.68 -14.31 -9.18
CA ALA A 95 -2.98 -15.71 -8.94
C ALA A 95 -4.44 -16.05 -9.30
N LEU A 96 -5.38 -15.20 -8.89
CA LEU A 96 -6.79 -15.35 -9.21
C LEU A 96 -7.04 -15.30 -10.72
N LEU A 97 -6.40 -14.36 -11.44
CA LEU A 97 -6.52 -14.29 -12.90
C LEU A 97 -6.05 -15.59 -13.58
N ARG A 98 -4.87 -16.09 -13.18
CA ARG A 98 -4.34 -17.36 -13.72
C ARG A 98 -5.26 -18.53 -13.41
N GLN A 99 -5.74 -18.63 -12.16
CA GLN A 99 -6.66 -19.70 -11.76
C GLN A 99 -8.00 -19.62 -12.50
N ALA A 100 -8.54 -18.41 -12.68
CA ALA A 100 -9.76 -18.20 -13.45
C ALA A 100 -9.58 -18.70 -14.90
N GLN A 101 -8.45 -18.38 -15.54
CA GLN A 101 -8.13 -18.87 -16.88
C GLN A 101 -8.04 -20.40 -16.93
N THR A 102 -7.27 -21.01 -16.03
CA THR A 102 -7.03 -22.47 -16.07
C THR A 102 -8.27 -23.28 -15.69
N LEU A 103 -9.09 -22.79 -14.75
CA LEU A 103 -10.28 -23.52 -14.28
C LEU A 103 -11.46 -23.38 -15.24
N THR A 104 -11.64 -22.21 -15.85
CA THR A 104 -12.80 -21.97 -16.72
C THR A 104 -12.54 -22.26 -18.20
N GLY A 105 -11.28 -22.43 -18.61
CA GLY A 105 -10.91 -22.69 -20.01
C GLY A 105 -11.12 -21.49 -20.95
N HIS A 106 -11.47 -20.32 -20.42
CA HIS A 106 -11.63 -19.11 -21.23
C HIS A 106 -10.30 -18.65 -21.83
N ALA A 107 -10.35 -18.20 -23.08
CA ALA A 107 -9.20 -17.54 -23.70
C ALA A 107 -8.77 -16.29 -22.89
N PRO A 108 -7.46 -15.97 -22.81
CA PRO A 108 -6.96 -14.84 -22.04
C PRO A 108 -7.64 -13.50 -22.34
N ASP A 109 -8.02 -13.28 -23.60
CA ASP A 109 -8.65 -12.05 -24.10
C ASP A 109 -10.17 -12.08 -24.13
N SER A 110 -10.80 -13.14 -23.64
CA SER A 110 -12.25 -13.25 -23.61
C SER A 110 -12.90 -12.18 -22.72
N LEU A 111 -14.14 -11.79 -23.06
CA LEU A 111 -14.91 -10.81 -22.29
C LEU A 111 -15.00 -11.15 -20.78
N PRO A 112 -15.21 -12.42 -20.35
CA PRO A 112 -15.24 -12.77 -18.93
C PRO A 112 -13.90 -12.53 -18.22
N MET A 113 -12.76 -12.86 -18.86
CA MET A 113 -11.43 -12.61 -18.30
C MET A 113 -11.13 -11.12 -18.19
N ARG A 114 -11.48 -10.34 -19.22
CA ARG A 114 -11.34 -8.87 -19.21
C ARG A 114 -12.18 -8.24 -18.10
N HIS A 115 -13.41 -8.73 -17.89
CA HIS A 115 -14.26 -8.25 -16.81
C HIS A 115 -13.65 -8.51 -15.43
N LEU A 116 -13.14 -9.73 -15.17
CA LEU A 116 -12.45 -10.04 -13.91
C LEU A 116 -11.21 -9.15 -13.71
N ALA A 117 -10.41 -8.96 -14.77
CA ALA A 117 -9.24 -8.09 -14.72
C ALA A 117 -9.64 -6.65 -14.36
N ASN A 118 -10.68 -6.12 -14.99
CA ASN A 118 -11.20 -4.78 -14.72
C ASN A 118 -11.69 -4.62 -13.27
N LEU A 119 -12.38 -5.61 -12.71
CA LEU A 119 -12.81 -5.60 -11.30
C LEU A 119 -11.60 -5.55 -10.35
N LEU A 120 -10.55 -6.33 -10.63
CA LEU A 120 -9.33 -6.35 -9.80
C LEU A 120 -8.50 -5.07 -9.94
N ILE A 121 -8.47 -4.47 -11.13
CA ILE A 121 -7.85 -3.16 -11.36
C ILE A 121 -8.63 -2.07 -10.60
N ALA A 122 -9.96 -2.07 -10.71
CA ALA A 122 -10.82 -1.15 -9.99
C ALA A 122 -10.68 -1.31 -8.46
N LEU A 123 -10.48 -2.52 -7.95
CA LEU A 123 -10.19 -2.77 -6.53
C LEU A 123 -8.88 -2.09 -6.11
N GLY A 124 -7.83 -2.18 -6.92
CA GLY A 124 -6.56 -1.51 -6.65
C GLY A 124 -6.70 0.02 -6.59
N TRP A 125 -7.43 0.61 -7.53
CA TRP A 125 -7.73 2.05 -7.52
C TRP A 125 -8.58 2.45 -6.33
N THR A 126 -9.67 1.74 -6.07
CA THR A 126 -10.59 2.01 -4.95
C THR A 126 -9.85 1.98 -3.62
N LEU A 127 -9.00 0.98 -3.40
CA LEU A 127 -8.18 0.90 -2.18
C LEU A 127 -7.22 2.09 -2.07
N LYS A 128 -6.62 2.52 -3.19
CA LYS A 128 -5.77 3.71 -3.24
C LYS A 128 -6.56 4.97 -2.86
N HIS A 129 -7.76 5.13 -3.38
CA HIS A 129 -8.62 6.28 -3.12
C HIS A 129 -9.11 6.30 -1.67
N GLN A 130 -9.50 5.14 -1.13
CA GLN A 130 -9.92 4.98 0.25
C GLN A 130 -8.80 5.32 1.25
N LEU A 131 -7.57 4.84 1.02
CA LEU A 131 -6.43 5.14 1.90
C LEU A 131 -5.91 6.58 1.78
N ARG A 132 -6.24 7.28 0.69
CA ARG A 132 -5.83 8.67 0.45
C ARG A 132 -6.95 9.69 0.65
N SER A 133 -8.17 9.25 0.94
CA SER A 133 -9.36 10.11 1.02
C SER A 133 -9.53 10.98 -0.23
N THR A 134 -9.42 10.37 -1.41
CA THR A 134 -9.54 11.05 -2.73
C THR A 134 -10.70 10.46 -3.51
N ASP A 135 -11.33 11.24 -4.39
CA ASP A 135 -12.49 10.81 -5.19
C ASP A 135 -12.15 9.68 -6.19
N PRO A 136 -12.79 8.50 -6.13
CA PRO A 136 -12.55 7.39 -7.05
C PRO A 136 -13.35 7.46 -8.37
N ALA A 137 -14.24 8.44 -8.58
CA ALA A 137 -15.23 8.42 -9.66
C ALA A 137 -14.62 8.24 -11.07
N GLU A 138 -13.57 8.99 -11.41
CA GLU A 138 -12.93 8.95 -12.73
C GLU A 138 -12.29 7.58 -13.01
N ASP A 139 -11.52 7.07 -12.06
CA ASP A 139 -10.86 5.77 -12.18
C ASP A 139 -11.89 4.62 -12.22
N LEU A 140 -13.00 4.72 -11.46
CA LEU A 140 -14.06 3.73 -11.52
C LEU A 140 -14.79 3.74 -12.87
N ALA A 141 -15.09 4.91 -13.42
CA ALA A 141 -15.74 5.06 -14.72
C ALA A 141 -14.88 4.51 -15.87
N ARG A 142 -13.54 4.54 -15.73
CA ARG A 142 -12.60 3.99 -16.71
C ARG A 142 -12.65 2.47 -16.79
N TRP A 143 -12.83 1.78 -15.67
CA TRP A 143 -12.68 0.32 -15.59
C TRP A 143 -14.01 -0.43 -15.47
N LEU A 144 -15.07 0.22 -14.97
CA LEU A 144 -16.34 -0.44 -14.66
C LEU A 144 -17.50 0.12 -15.50
N PRO A 145 -18.55 -0.68 -15.73
CA PRO A 145 -19.80 -0.18 -16.29
C PRO A 145 -20.39 0.94 -15.41
N PRO A 146 -21.07 1.93 -16.01
CA PRO A 146 -21.52 3.14 -15.29
C PRO A 146 -22.46 2.85 -14.13
N THR A 147 -23.31 1.82 -14.25
CA THR A 147 -24.23 1.38 -13.19
C THR A 147 -23.49 0.83 -11.97
N LEU A 148 -22.42 0.05 -12.20
CA LEU A 148 -21.62 -0.54 -11.15
C LEU A 148 -20.68 0.50 -10.53
N ALA A 149 -20.07 1.36 -11.34
CA ALA A 149 -19.22 2.45 -10.88
C ALA A 149 -19.94 3.37 -9.89
N THR A 150 -21.17 3.80 -10.24
CA THR A 150 -22.00 4.66 -9.38
C THR A 150 -22.34 3.96 -8.06
N ARG A 151 -22.72 2.68 -8.13
CA ARG A 151 -23.05 1.88 -6.94
C ARG A 151 -21.85 1.73 -6.00
N ILE A 152 -20.65 1.55 -6.53
CA ILE A 152 -19.43 1.44 -5.73
C ILE A 152 -19.05 2.79 -5.13
N ALA A 153 -19.13 3.88 -5.89
CA ALA A 153 -18.83 5.22 -5.40
C ALA A 153 -19.71 5.64 -4.21
N GLN A 154 -20.96 5.16 -4.18
CA GLN A 154 -21.91 5.44 -3.10
C GLN A 154 -21.87 4.44 -1.94
N ALA A 155 -21.09 3.37 -2.03
CA ALA A 155 -21.07 2.33 -1.02
C ALA A 155 -20.25 2.75 0.22
N GLN A 156 -20.74 2.38 1.42
CA GLN A 156 -19.99 2.58 2.66
C GLN A 156 -18.67 1.80 2.69
N PHE A 157 -18.66 0.59 2.13
CA PHE A 157 -17.50 -0.29 2.05
C PHE A 157 -17.18 -0.66 0.59
N PRO A 158 -16.62 0.27 -0.20
CA PRO A 158 -16.52 0.11 -1.66
C PRO A 158 -15.59 -1.03 -2.08
N CYS A 159 -14.46 -1.23 -1.38
CA CYS A 159 -13.56 -2.36 -1.64
C CYS A 159 -14.23 -3.72 -1.38
N VAL A 160 -15.03 -3.82 -0.31
CA VAL A 160 -15.75 -5.05 0.04
C VAL A 160 -16.82 -5.36 -1.01
N LEU A 161 -17.53 -4.33 -1.47
CA LEU A 161 -18.51 -4.48 -2.55
C LEU A 161 -17.84 -4.98 -3.85
N LEU A 162 -16.68 -4.44 -4.22
CA LEU A 162 -15.91 -4.92 -5.37
C LEU A 162 -15.46 -6.38 -5.22
N LEU A 163 -14.96 -6.77 -4.04
CA LEU A 163 -14.62 -8.16 -3.75
C LEU A 163 -15.84 -9.09 -3.87
N ARG A 164 -17.03 -8.62 -3.50
CA ARG A 164 -18.28 -9.37 -3.70
C ARG A 164 -18.61 -9.56 -5.19
N GLU A 165 -18.41 -8.54 -6.03
CA GLU A 165 -18.61 -8.70 -7.47
C GLU A 165 -17.58 -9.65 -8.10
N VAL A 166 -16.33 -9.62 -7.63
CA VAL A 166 -15.32 -10.64 -7.99
C VAL A 166 -15.81 -12.04 -7.59
N GLY A 167 -16.33 -12.21 -6.38
CA GLY A 167 -16.89 -13.48 -5.91
C GLY A 167 -18.08 -13.96 -6.76
N ARG A 168 -18.97 -13.05 -7.17
CA ARG A 168 -20.07 -13.39 -8.10
C ARG A 168 -19.56 -13.84 -9.45
N TRP A 169 -18.55 -13.17 -9.99
CA TRP A 169 -17.92 -13.58 -11.23
C TRP A 169 -17.37 -15.01 -11.13
N VAL A 170 -16.67 -15.32 -10.03
CA VAL A 170 -16.14 -16.68 -9.77
C VAL A 170 -17.27 -17.70 -9.67
N ALA A 171 -18.36 -17.39 -8.96
CA ALA A 171 -19.48 -18.30 -8.81
C ALA A 171 -20.11 -18.68 -10.16
N VAL A 172 -20.28 -17.71 -11.06
CA VAL A 172 -20.80 -17.95 -12.42
C VAL A 172 -19.79 -18.75 -13.26
N GLY A 173 -18.51 -18.40 -13.21
CA GLY A 173 -17.46 -19.10 -13.95
C GLY A 173 -17.29 -20.57 -13.54
N VAL A 174 -17.39 -20.87 -12.23
CA VAL A 174 -17.29 -22.24 -11.70
C VAL A 174 -18.56 -23.05 -11.99
N ALA A 175 -19.74 -22.43 -11.95
CA ALA A 175 -21.00 -23.11 -12.28
C ALA A 175 -21.01 -23.62 -13.74
N GLY A 176 -20.38 -22.90 -14.68
CA GLY A 176 -20.20 -23.35 -16.07
C GLY A 176 -19.27 -24.57 -16.21
N VAL A 177 -18.32 -24.76 -15.29
CA VAL A 177 -17.35 -25.88 -15.30
C VAL A 177 -17.90 -27.14 -14.61
N ALA A 178 -18.86 -26.99 -13.69
CA ALA A 178 -19.50 -28.13 -13.00
C ALA A 178 -20.44 -28.96 -13.91
N GLN A 179 -20.98 -28.35 -14.98
CA GLN A 179 -21.91 -29.03 -15.90
C GLN A 179 -21.28 -30.13 -16.79
N PRO A 180 -20.07 -30.01 -17.37
CA PRO A 180 -19.47 -31.09 -18.16
C PRO A 180 -19.14 -32.35 -17.34
N ALA A 181 -18.89 -32.24 -16.02
CA ALA A 181 -18.62 -33.39 -15.16
C ALA A 181 -19.87 -34.23 -14.84
N ALA A 182 -21.06 -33.59 -14.80
CA ALA A 182 -22.33 -34.30 -14.63
C ALA A 182 -22.75 -35.03 -15.93
N ALA A 183 -22.47 -34.44 -17.10
CA ALA A 183 -22.72 -35.08 -18.39
C ALA A 183 -21.89 -36.36 -18.60
N LEU A 184 -20.62 -36.36 -18.16
CA LEU A 184 -19.75 -37.54 -18.21
C LEU A 184 -20.16 -38.67 -17.23
N ARG A 185 -20.82 -38.35 -16.11
CA ARG A 185 -21.39 -39.38 -15.22
C ARG A 185 -22.67 -40.00 -15.77
N CYS A 186 -23.50 -39.23 -16.47
CA CYS A 186 -24.74 -39.75 -17.05
C CYS A 186 -24.50 -40.66 -18.26
N ALA A 187 -23.46 -40.40 -19.06
CA ALA A 187 -23.07 -41.25 -20.18
C ALA A 187 -22.54 -42.64 -19.74
N ARG A 188 -22.00 -42.76 -18.52
CA ARG A 188 -21.46 -44.02 -17.99
C ARG A 188 -22.52 -44.96 -17.40
N CYS A 189 -23.73 -44.46 -17.12
CA CYS A 189 -24.87 -45.25 -16.61
C CYS A 189 -25.83 -45.76 -17.70
N ARG A 190 -25.65 -45.37 -18.97
CA ARG A 190 -26.42 -45.91 -20.13
C ARG A 190 -25.64 -46.97 -20.92
N ARG A 191 -25.01 -47.94 -20.24
CA ARG A 191 -24.70 -49.21 -20.92
C ARG A 191 -25.94 -50.11 -20.79
N PRO A 192 -26.60 -50.49 -21.89
CA PRO A 192 -27.68 -51.47 -21.83
C PRO A 192 -27.08 -52.81 -21.43
N ALA A 193 -27.59 -53.38 -20.34
CA ALA A 193 -27.39 -54.79 -20.03
C ALA A 193 -28.15 -55.59 -21.10
N HIS A 194 -27.45 -56.05 -22.13
CA HIS A 194 -27.99 -57.00 -23.09
C HIS A 194 -26.97 -58.07 -23.43
N ARG A 195 -27.37 -59.29 -23.03
CA ARG A 195 -26.97 -60.64 -23.43
C ARG A 195 -25.62 -61.16 -22.96
#